data_AF-A0A250WQY9-F1
#
_entry.id   AF-A0A250WQY9-F1
#
_cell.length_a   1.000
_cell.length_b   1.000
_cell.length_c   1.000
_cell.angle_alpha   90.00
_cell.angle_beta   90.00
_cell.angle_gamma   90.00
#
_symmetry.space_group_name_H-M   'P 1'
#
loop_
_entity.id
_entity.type
_entity.pdbx_description
1 polymer ?
#
loop_
_entity_poly.entity_id
_entity_poly.type
_entity_poly.pdbx_seq_one_letter_code
_entity_poly.pdbx_strand_id
1 'polypeptide(L)'
;MTTILETFVDSTTFLPPDLQRHLNTIKALDEKCALLSDVLQRNVNQLLLMPSAHTTGVTEEYLDLSKRVESDQRQLLQFADEKVLVAQQVYDLIEMYALDVEKNIDDLEGDLRISGAIDNGGMDYYGSPGFSLDASHGRNPRVEDWTAVGPSPLDALASPLPDLVLKRPVSSLIPTFTVKKEHKYEDLKTALASSSSSAAAETAAATHGARRAAAAAARVQNHGLASTVRTLAYTAPAAVLKQGGAETDNEKSGGAAIKSEDVEMQAPPAFLGQRPEGLQDAAPKLQAAGKYLYPEDINEALVGRHAELFWPDDSMWYLIEIQHVNMDTKMSRIMYMTGELEELDLAEIARDMHMSIINSQAKGV
;
A
#
# COMPACT_ATOMS: atom_id res chain seq x y z
N MET A 1 5.49 -42.92 -15.01
CA MET A 1 4.91 -42.31 -13.79
C MET A 1 5.88 -41.35 -13.08
N THR A 2 7.18 -41.65 -12.94
CA THR A 2 8.17 -40.68 -12.38
C THR A 2 8.42 -39.47 -13.29
N THR A 3 8.26 -39.62 -14.60
CA THR A 3 8.58 -38.59 -15.59
C THR A 3 7.65 -37.36 -15.57
N ILE A 4 6.37 -37.51 -15.23
CA ILE A 4 5.42 -36.37 -15.21
C ILE A 4 5.69 -35.47 -14.01
N LEU A 5 5.89 -36.07 -12.83
CA LEU A 5 6.25 -35.32 -11.62
C LEU A 5 7.62 -34.65 -11.74
N GLU A 6 8.60 -35.33 -12.34
CA GLU A 6 9.91 -34.73 -12.64
C GLU A 6 9.76 -33.54 -13.59
N THR A 7 8.99 -33.69 -14.68
CA THR A 7 8.71 -32.60 -15.63
C THR A 7 7.98 -31.42 -14.96
N PHE A 8 7.03 -31.70 -14.08
CA PHE A 8 6.29 -30.69 -13.33
C PHE A 8 7.16 -29.94 -12.31
N VAL A 9 7.99 -30.67 -11.57
CA VAL A 9 8.94 -30.04 -10.64
C VAL A 9 9.91 -29.17 -11.42
N ASP A 10 10.45 -29.67 -12.53
CA ASP A 10 11.35 -28.91 -13.39
C ASP A 10 10.68 -27.66 -13.98
N SER A 11 9.41 -27.74 -14.39
CA SER A 11 8.68 -26.58 -14.92
C SER A 11 8.46 -25.53 -13.83
N THR A 12 8.07 -25.93 -12.62
CA THR A 12 7.73 -25.00 -11.53
C THR A 12 8.94 -24.42 -10.78
N THR A 13 10.15 -24.99 -10.95
CA THR A 13 11.36 -24.50 -10.25
C THR A 13 11.71 -23.03 -10.50
N PHE A 14 11.32 -22.48 -11.67
CA PHE A 14 11.65 -21.11 -12.05
C PHE A 14 10.62 -20.07 -11.61
N LEU A 15 9.40 -20.50 -11.23
CA LEU A 15 8.34 -19.58 -10.84
C LEU A 15 8.69 -18.76 -9.58
N PRO A 16 9.16 -19.34 -8.45
CA PRO A 16 9.50 -18.55 -7.27
C PRO A 16 10.57 -17.46 -7.51
N PRO A 17 11.73 -17.73 -8.15
CA PRO A 17 12.73 -16.68 -8.38
C PRO A 17 12.24 -15.60 -9.35
N ASP A 18 11.46 -15.96 -10.38
CA ASP A 18 10.89 -14.96 -11.30
C ASP A 18 9.85 -14.10 -10.59
N LEU A 19 8.94 -14.69 -9.82
CA LEU A 19 7.95 -13.94 -9.04
C LEU A 19 8.64 -12.96 -8.07
N GLN A 20 9.65 -13.44 -7.33
CA GLN A 20 10.44 -12.59 -6.44
C GLN A 20 11.09 -11.42 -7.17
N ARG A 21 11.62 -11.64 -8.38
CA ARG A 21 12.23 -10.58 -9.21
C ARG A 21 11.22 -9.49 -9.58
N HIS A 22 10.03 -9.88 -10.06
CA HIS A 22 9.01 -8.92 -10.45
C HIS A 22 8.44 -8.16 -9.24
N LEU A 23 8.18 -8.84 -8.11
CA LEU A 23 7.73 -8.19 -6.88
C LEU A 23 8.76 -7.19 -6.33
N ASN A 24 10.05 -7.55 -6.35
CA ASN A 24 11.12 -6.62 -5.98
C ASN A 24 11.18 -5.41 -6.92
N THR A 25 10.86 -5.60 -8.21
CA THR A 25 10.79 -4.51 -9.20
C THR A 25 9.61 -3.56 -8.91
N ILE A 26 8.42 -4.11 -8.61
CA ILE A 26 7.25 -3.33 -8.20
C ILE A 26 7.57 -2.51 -6.95
N LYS A 27 8.16 -3.15 -5.92
CA LYS A 27 8.57 -2.45 -4.69
C LYS A 27 9.55 -1.31 -4.95
N ALA A 28 10.54 -1.52 -5.82
CA ALA A 28 11.48 -0.47 -6.19
C ALA A 28 10.81 0.68 -6.97
N LEU A 29 9.78 0.39 -7.77
CA LEU A 29 8.97 1.42 -8.43
C LEU A 29 8.09 2.17 -7.41
N ASP A 30 7.52 1.48 -6.43
CA ASP A 30 6.74 2.09 -5.34
C ASP A 30 7.57 3.11 -4.54
N GLU A 31 8.78 2.71 -4.13
CA GLU A 31 9.70 3.59 -3.41
C GLU A 31 10.04 4.84 -4.24
N LYS A 32 10.27 4.70 -5.55
CA LYS A 32 10.52 5.84 -6.45
C LYS A 32 9.29 6.74 -6.59
N CYS A 33 8.09 6.16 -6.73
CA CYS A 33 6.84 6.91 -6.79
C CYS A 33 6.60 7.72 -5.51
N ALA A 34 6.81 7.11 -4.34
CA ALA A 34 6.66 7.79 -3.05
C ALA A 34 7.61 8.99 -2.93
N LEU A 35 8.91 8.79 -3.21
CA LEU A 35 9.90 9.86 -3.17
C LEU A 35 9.59 11.00 -4.15
N LEU A 36 9.16 10.67 -5.37
CA LEU A 36 8.80 11.67 -6.38
C LEU A 36 7.51 12.41 -6.01
N SER A 37 6.52 11.71 -5.46
CA SER A 37 5.28 12.29 -4.94
C SER A 37 5.57 13.33 -3.85
N ASP A 38 6.46 13.02 -2.89
CA ASP A 38 6.86 13.98 -1.86
C ASP A 38 7.53 15.23 -2.42
N VAL A 39 8.39 15.07 -3.44
CA VAL A 39 9.04 16.20 -4.13
C VAL A 39 7.99 17.04 -4.87
N LEU A 40 7.08 16.39 -5.58
CA LEU A 40 6.00 17.02 -6.32
C LEU A 40 5.10 17.83 -5.39
N GLN A 41 4.68 17.26 -4.25
CA GLN A 41 3.87 17.97 -3.25
C GLN A 41 4.58 19.20 -2.72
N ARG A 42 5.88 19.11 -2.42
CA ARG A 42 6.69 20.28 -2.00
C ARG A 42 6.74 21.36 -3.08
N ASN A 43 6.95 20.99 -4.34
CA ASN A 43 6.99 21.93 -5.47
C ASN A 43 5.62 22.59 -5.71
N VAL A 44 4.52 21.83 -5.61
CA VAL A 44 3.14 22.34 -5.72
C VAL A 44 2.83 23.32 -4.59
N ASN A 45 3.17 22.96 -3.33
CA ASN A 45 2.98 23.84 -2.19
C ASN A 45 3.76 25.15 -2.35
N GLN A 46 4.98 25.10 -2.88
CA GLN A 46 5.75 26.30 -3.18
C GLN A 46 5.06 27.17 -4.24
N LEU A 47 4.49 26.57 -5.28
CA LEU A 47 3.76 27.29 -6.33
C LEU A 47 2.48 27.95 -5.79
N LEU A 48 1.79 27.29 -4.86
CA LEU A 48 0.60 27.84 -4.20
C LEU A 48 0.91 29.03 -3.28
N LEU A 49 2.10 29.05 -2.68
CA LEU A 49 2.56 30.17 -1.84
C LEU A 49 3.04 31.38 -2.67
N MET A 50 3.34 31.20 -3.95
CA MET A 50 3.71 32.31 -4.83
C MET A 50 2.49 33.17 -5.17
N PRO A 51 2.64 34.51 -5.27
CA PRO A 51 1.55 35.39 -5.69
C PRO A 51 1.00 34.96 -7.04
N SER A 52 -0.34 34.90 -7.14
CA SER A 52 -0.99 34.44 -8.36
C SER A 52 -0.58 35.30 -9.55
N ALA A 53 -0.32 34.68 -10.70
CA ALA A 53 0.15 35.32 -11.93
C ALA A 53 -0.69 36.56 -12.35
N HIS A 54 -1.95 36.60 -11.93
CA HIS A 54 -2.89 37.69 -12.18
C HIS A 54 -2.60 38.97 -11.38
N THR A 55 -1.93 38.85 -10.23
CA THR A 55 -1.70 39.95 -9.28
C THR A 55 -0.37 40.68 -9.47
N THR A 56 0.70 39.96 -9.83
CA THR A 56 2.06 40.54 -9.89
C THR A 56 2.76 40.31 -11.22
N GLY A 57 2.07 39.71 -12.21
CA GLY A 57 2.69 39.20 -13.42
C GLY A 57 3.37 37.85 -13.20
N VAL A 58 3.62 37.13 -14.30
CA VAL A 58 4.29 35.83 -14.28
C VAL A 58 5.79 36.03 -14.08
N THR A 59 6.35 35.58 -12.96
CA THR A 59 7.79 35.57 -12.71
C THR A 59 8.46 34.41 -13.45
N GLU A 60 9.74 34.55 -13.79
CA GLU A 60 10.52 33.47 -14.41
C GLU A 60 10.60 32.24 -13.50
N GLU A 61 10.80 32.46 -12.19
CA GLU A 61 10.80 31.41 -11.16
C GLU A 61 9.50 30.61 -11.14
N TYR A 62 8.35 31.26 -11.34
CA TYR A 62 7.05 30.59 -11.39
C TYR A 62 6.97 29.66 -12.61
N LEU A 63 7.46 30.11 -13.78
CA LEU A 63 7.46 29.29 -14.99
C LEU A 63 8.36 28.06 -14.85
N ASP A 64 9.54 28.22 -14.27
CA ASP A 64 10.49 27.11 -14.08
C ASP A 64 9.95 26.10 -13.07
N LEU A 65 9.37 26.56 -11.96
CA LEU A 65 8.73 25.70 -10.99
C LEU A 65 7.53 24.96 -11.58
N SER A 66 6.70 25.65 -12.37
CA SER A 66 5.56 25.05 -13.06
C SER A 66 5.99 23.97 -14.05
N LYS A 67 7.04 24.22 -14.85
CA LYS A 67 7.61 23.21 -15.77
C LYS A 67 8.15 22.00 -15.03
N ARG A 68 8.79 22.22 -13.87
CA ARG A 68 9.30 21.14 -13.02
C ARG A 68 8.16 20.28 -12.48
N VAL A 69 7.11 20.89 -11.95
CA VAL A 69 5.89 20.20 -11.50
C VAL A 69 5.29 19.35 -12.61
N GLU A 70 5.16 19.91 -13.82
CA GLU A 70 4.62 19.18 -14.98
C GLU A 70 5.52 18.01 -15.41
N SER A 71 6.85 18.19 -15.34
CA SER A 71 7.82 17.11 -15.61
C SER A 71 7.73 16.00 -14.57
N ASP A 72 7.69 16.34 -13.28
CA ASP A 72 7.61 15.40 -12.16
C ASP A 72 6.28 14.61 -12.23
N GLN A 73 5.17 15.27 -12.58
CA GLN A 73 3.87 14.61 -12.81
C GLN A 73 3.92 13.60 -13.96
N ARG A 74 4.53 13.97 -15.10
CA ARG A 74 4.69 13.05 -16.23
C ARG A 74 5.52 11.83 -15.85
N GLN A 75 6.60 12.03 -15.10
CA GLN A 75 7.45 10.93 -14.65
C GLN A 75 6.72 10.02 -13.64
N LEU A 76 5.90 10.58 -12.75
CA LEU A 76 5.08 9.80 -11.83
C LEU A 76 4.07 8.91 -12.56
N LEU A 77 3.41 9.46 -13.60
CA LEU A 77 2.52 8.68 -14.46
C LEU A 77 3.27 7.56 -15.19
N GLN A 78 4.47 7.83 -15.71
CA GLN A 78 5.29 6.80 -16.34
C GLN A 78 5.60 5.64 -15.38
N PHE A 79 6.00 5.94 -14.14
CA PHE A 79 6.26 4.89 -13.15
C PHE A 79 5.00 4.12 -12.77
N ALA A 80 3.84 4.78 -12.71
CA ALA A 80 2.57 4.11 -12.49
C ALA A 80 2.23 3.14 -13.64
N ASP A 81 2.42 3.54 -14.89
CA ASP A 81 2.22 2.69 -16.06
C ASP A 81 3.19 1.49 -16.04
N GLU A 82 4.47 1.71 -15.72
CA GLU A 82 5.47 0.64 -15.59
C GLU A 82 5.07 -0.37 -14.50
N LYS A 83 4.55 0.09 -13.35
CA LYS A 83 4.04 -0.80 -12.30
C LYS A 83 2.90 -1.66 -12.78
N VAL A 84 1.93 -1.08 -13.48
CA VAL A 84 0.77 -1.81 -14.03
C VAL A 84 1.25 -2.88 -15.01
N LEU A 85 2.21 -2.56 -15.87
CA LEU A 85 2.78 -3.53 -16.82
C LEU A 85 3.49 -4.68 -16.10
N VAL A 86 4.29 -4.41 -15.07
CA VAL A 86 4.95 -5.48 -14.29
C VAL A 86 3.94 -6.33 -13.53
N ALA A 87 2.89 -5.73 -12.97
CA ALA A 87 1.81 -6.46 -12.31
C ALA A 87 1.06 -7.38 -13.29
N GLN A 88 0.76 -6.90 -14.51
CA GLN A 88 0.17 -7.71 -15.56
C GLN A 88 1.07 -8.89 -15.94
N GLN A 89 2.38 -8.66 -16.09
CA GLN A 89 3.35 -9.73 -16.38
C GLN A 89 3.37 -10.80 -15.28
N VAL A 90 3.26 -10.41 -14.01
CA VAL A 90 3.17 -11.35 -12.88
C VAL A 90 1.88 -12.16 -12.95
N TYR A 91 0.76 -11.51 -13.25
CA TYR A 91 -0.53 -12.18 -13.40
C TYR A 91 -0.49 -13.20 -14.55
N ASP A 92 -0.04 -12.80 -15.73
CA ASP A 92 0.07 -13.67 -16.91
C ASP A 92 0.99 -14.86 -16.64
N LEU A 93 2.09 -14.65 -15.90
CA LEU A 93 3.01 -15.70 -15.49
C LEU A 93 2.30 -16.74 -14.60
N ILE A 94 1.59 -16.29 -13.57
CA ILE A 94 0.87 -17.17 -12.64
C ILE A 94 -0.24 -17.93 -13.38
N GLU A 95 -0.99 -17.25 -14.25
CA GLU A 95 -2.05 -17.87 -15.04
C GLU A 95 -1.50 -18.98 -15.96
N MET A 96 -0.38 -18.72 -16.64
CA MET A 96 0.29 -19.73 -17.46
C MET A 96 0.69 -20.96 -16.65
N TYR A 97 1.28 -20.78 -15.45
CA TYR A 97 1.64 -21.91 -14.59
C TYR A 97 0.44 -22.64 -14.01
N ALA A 98 -0.65 -21.94 -13.69
CA ALA A 98 -1.89 -22.57 -13.23
C ALA A 98 -2.46 -23.49 -14.31
N LEU A 99 -2.51 -23.03 -15.57
CA LEU A 99 -2.94 -23.85 -16.71
C LEU A 99 -2.00 -25.05 -16.96
N ASP A 100 -0.69 -24.89 -16.78
CA ASP A 100 0.26 -26.00 -16.89
C ASP A 100 0.04 -27.04 -15.78
N VAL A 101 -0.22 -26.60 -14.54
CA VAL A 101 -0.55 -27.49 -13.41
C VAL A 101 -1.83 -28.27 -13.70
N GLU A 102 -2.90 -27.59 -14.13
CA GLU A 102 -4.18 -28.22 -14.47
C GLU A 102 -4.01 -29.30 -15.55
N LYS A 103 -3.28 -28.97 -16.63
CA LYS A 103 -2.98 -29.95 -17.68
C LYS A 103 -2.18 -31.15 -17.17
N ASN A 104 -1.15 -30.91 -16.35
CA ASN A 104 -0.33 -31.99 -15.81
C ASN A 104 -1.14 -32.90 -14.85
N ILE A 105 -2.14 -32.35 -14.15
CA ILE A 105 -3.08 -33.14 -13.35
C ILE A 105 -3.96 -34.01 -14.25
N ASP A 106 -4.53 -33.46 -15.32
CA ASP A 106 -5.36 -34.21 -16.28
C ASP A 106 -4.55 -35.34 -16.94
N ASP A 107 -3.30 -35.07 -17.33
CA ASP A 107 -2.39 -36.06 -17.92
C ASP A 107 -2.06 -37.18 -16.91
N LEU A 108 -1.79 -36.83 -15.65
CA LEU A 108 -1.55 -37.81 -14.58
C LEU A 108 -2.79 -38.68 -14.30
N GLU A 109 -3.98 -38.09 -14.29
CA GLU A 109 -5.23 -38.83 -14.11
C GLU A 109 -5.47 -39.80 -15.28
N GLY A 110 -5.21 -39.35 -16.51
CA GLY A 110 -5.25 -40.19 -17.71
C GLY A 110 -4.31 -41.39 -17.61
N ASP A 111 -3.06 -41.18 -17.22
CA ASP A 111 -2.07 -42.23 -17.01
C ASP A 111 -2.48 -43.22 -15.90
N LEU A 112 -3.07 -42.72 -14.80
CA LEU A 112 -3.57 -43.56 -13.70
C LEU A 112 -4.77 -44.42 -14.12
N ARG A 113 -5.66 -43.89 -14.97
CA ARG A 113 -6.76 -44.65 -15.57
C ARG A 113 -6.25 -45.72 -16.53
N ILE A 114 -5.27 -45.40 -17.38
CA ILE A 114 -4.69 -46.35 -18.34
C ILE A 114 -3.92 -47.47 -17.63
N SER A 115 -3.18 -47.14 -16.57
CA SER A 115 -2.39 -48.12 -15.80
C SER A 115 -3.25 -49.07 -14.94
N GLY A 116 -4.57 -48.88 -14.90
CA GLY A 116 -5.49 -49.71 -14.09
C GLY A 116 -5.34 -49.49 -12.59
N ALA A 117 -4.62 -48.45 -12.17
CA ALA A 117 -4.49 -48.06 -10.76
C ALA A 117 -5.79 -47.43 -10.23
N ILE A 118 -6.56 -46.80 -11.12
CA ILE A 118 -7.94 -46.37 -10.89
C ILE A 118 -8.82 -47.30 -11.72
N ASP A 119 -9.19 -48.45 -11.17
CA ASP A 119 -10.09 -49.39 -11.83
C ASP A 119 -11.48 -48.75 -11.95
N ASN A 120 -11.94 -48.51 -13.18
CA ASN A 120 -13.31 -48.08 -13.48
C ASN A 120 -14.34 -49.21 -13.26
N GLY A 121 -13.91 -50.39 -12.78
CA GLY A 121 -14.73 -51.55 -12.48
C GLY A 121 -15.01 -51.75 -10.99
N GLY A 122 -15.96 -51.00 -10.44
CA GLY A 122 -16.84 -51.48 -9.36
C GLY A 122 -16.19 -51.73 -7.99
N MET A 123 -16.15 -50.69 -7.15
CA MET A 123 -16.13 -50.88 -5.71
C MET A 123 -17.33 -50.18 -5.05
N ASP A 124 -18.52 -50.69 -5.38
CA ASP A 124 -19.79 -50.45 -4.66
C ASP A 124 -19.83 -51.19 -3.31
N TYR A 125 -18.73 -51.80 -2.88
CA TYR A 125 -18.64 -52.66 -1.70
C TYR A 125 -18.11 -51.90 -0.48
N TYR A 126 -18.90 -50.96 0.02
CA TYR A 126 -19.20 -50.72 1.44
C TYR A 126 -19.98 -49.40 1.51
N GLY A 127 -21.31 -49.52 1.53
CA GLY A 127 -22.22 -48.41 1.75
C GLY A 127 -21.92 -47.70 3.07
N SER A 128 -21.17 -46.59 2.98
CA SER A 128 -21.14 -45.57 4.02
C SER A 128 -22.09 -44.45 3.57
N PRO A 129 -23.25 -44.29 4.23
CA PRO A 129 -24.15 -43.19 3.91
C PRO A 129 -23.56 -41.90 4.48
N GLY A 130 -23.18 -40.95 3.61
CA GLY A 130 -23.21 -39.54 4.00
C GLY A 130 -21.92 -38.71 3.88
N PHE A 131 -20.97 -39.04 3.02
CA PHE A 131 -19.94 -38.07 2.62
C PHE A 131 -19.80 -38.03 1.09
N SER A 132 -20.79 -37.40 0.46
CA SER A 132 -20.67 -36.96 -0.92
C SER A 132 -19.65 -35.83 -0.95
N LEU A 133 -18.39 -36.12 -1.30
CA LEU A 133 -17.45 -35.08 -1.71
C LEU A 133 -18.02 -34.49 -2.99
N ASP A 134 -18.67 -33.35 -2.84
CA ASP A 134 -19.20 -32.57 -3.94
C ASP A 134 -18.05 -32.06 -4.80
N ALA A 135 -17.69 -32.83 -5.83
CA ALA A 135 -16.69 -32.49 -6.83
C ALA A 135 -17.07 -31.26 -7.69
N SER A 136 -18.21 -30.61 -7.40
CA SER A 136 -18.58 -29.32 -8.01
C SER A 136 -17.97 -28.09 -7.31
N HIS A 137 -17.34 -28.25 -6.13
CA HIS A 137 -16.73 -27.15 -5.39
C HIS A 137 -15.23 -26.89 -5.71
N GLY A 138 -14.68 -27.58 -6.72
CA GLY A 138 -13.28 -27.41 -7.16
C GLY A 138 -13.07 -26.43 -8.31
N ARG A 139 -14.09 -25.67 -8.73
CA ARG A 139 -13.85 -24.54 -9.64
C ARG A 139 -13.36 -23.38 -8.80
N ASN A 140 -12.07 -23.08 -8.90
CA ASN A 140 -11.54 -21.78 -8.53
C ASN A 140 -12.49 -20.71 -9.10
N PRO A 141 -12.95 -19.73 -8.29
CA PRO A 141 -13.82 -18.68 -8.79
C PRO A 141 -13.16 -18.05 -10.01
N ARG A 142 -13.82 -18.18 -11.15
CA ARG A 142 -13.33 -17.66 -12.43
C ARG A 142 -13.26 -16.14 -12.26
N VAL A 143 -12.19 -15.48 -12.71
CA VAL A 143 -11.99 -14.02 -12.56
C VAL A 143 -13.17 -13.19 -13.09
N GLU A 144 -13.97 -13.77 -14.00
CA GLU A 144 -15.25 -13.24 -14.49
C GLU A 144 -16.25 -12.93 -13.35
N ASP A 145 -16.23 -13.68 -12.25
CA ASP A 145 -17.13 -13.49 -11.09
C ASP A 145 -16.72 -12.29 -10.20
N TRP A 146 -15.48 -11.81 -10.29
CA TRP A 146 -15.04 -10.61 -9.57
C TRP A 146 -15.45 -9.32 -10.30
N THR A 147 -15.70 -9.38 -11.61
CA THR A 147 -16.20 -8.22 -12.39
C THR A 147 -17.70 -7.94 -12.18
N ALA A 148 -18.41 -8.80 -11.45
CA ALA A 148 -19.84 -8.64 -11.17
C ALA A 148 -20.14 -7.76 -9.94
N VAL A 149 -19.13 -7.23 -9.24
CA VAL A 149 -19.33 -6.29 -8.12
C VAL A 149 -19.36 -4.84 -8.63
N GLY A 150 -20.57 -4.43 -9.04
CA GLY A 150 -21.00 -3.03 -9.06
C GLY A 150 -20.54 -2.17 -10.26
N PRO A 151 -21.38 -1.23 -10.72
CA PRO A 151 -21.00 -0.30 -11.77
C PRO A 151 -19.82 0.57 -11.30
N SER A 152 -18.80 0.67 -12.15
CA SER A 152 -17.65 1.54 -11.94
C SER A 152 -18.12 2.98 -11.64
N PRO A 153 -17.57 3.67 -10.61
CA PRO A 153 -17.95 5.05 -10.28
C PRO A 153 -17.66 6.07 -11.41
N LEU A 154 -17.00 5.64 -12.49
CA LEU A 154 -16.82 6.43 -13.71
C LEU A 154 -18.04 6.43 -14.66
N ASP A 155 -18.95 5.45 -14.57
CA ASP A 155 -20.19 5.43 -15.38
C ASP A 155 -21.31 6.29 -14.79
N ALA A 156 -21.24 6.65 -13.50
CA ALA A 156 -22.20 7.53 -12.84
C ALA A 156 -22.09 9.00 -13.28
N LEU A 157 -21.00 9.39 -13.95
CA LEU A 157 -20.79 10.75 -14.48
C LEU A 157 -21.31 10.95 -15.91
N ALA A 158 -21.81 9.89 -16.57
CA ALA A 158 -22.37 9.94 -17.93
C ALA A 158 -23.88 10.24 -17.96
N SER A 159 -24.44 10.82 -16.89
CA SER A 159 -25.81 11.32 -16.94
C SER A 159 -25.87 12.61 -17.79
N PRO A 160 -26.73 12.70 -18.81
CA PRO A 160 -26.90 13.91 -19.59
C PRO A 160 -27.40 15.04 -18.67
N LEU A 161 -26.59 16.09 -18.52
CA LEU A 161 -26.97 17.33 -17.85
C LEU A 161 -28.29 17.86 -18.43
N PRO A 162 -29.25 18.32 -17.61
CA PRO A 162 -30.43 19.01 -18.11
C PRO A 162 -30.01 20.31 -18.82
N ASP A 163 -30.55 20.52 -20.02
CA ASP A 163 -30.37 21.71 -20.86
C ASP A 163 -30.67 23.00 -20.08
N LEU A 164 -29.63 23.60 -19.51
CA LEU A 164 -29.68 24.97 -19.04
C LEU A 164 -29.40 25.88 -20.24
N VAL A 165 -30.49 26.36 -20.84
CA VAL A 165 -30.52 27.40 -21.87
C VAL A 165 -29.95 28.71 -21.30
N LEU A 166 -28.63 28.83 -21.35
CA LEU A 166 -27.92 30.08 -21.12
C LEU A 166 -27.65 30.76 -22.46
N LYS A 167 -28.52 31.73 -22.80
CA LYS A 167 -28.27 32.74 -23.83
C LYS A 167 -26.95 33.45 -23.53
N ARG A 168 -25.91 33.19 -24.31
CA ARG A 168 -24.73 34.07 -24.40
C ARG A 168 -24.75 34.88 -25.70
N PRO A 169 -24.39 36.17 -25.66
CA PRO A 169 -24.29 37.03 -26.83
C PRO A 169 -23.02 36.74 -27.64
N VAL A 170 -23.15 37.02 -28.94
CA VAL A 170 -22.21 36.74 -30.03
C VAL A 170 -21.06 37.75 -30.07
N SER A 171 -19.81 37.28 -30.16
CA SER A 171 -18.65 37.93 -30.81
C SER A 171 -17.45 36.97 -30.70
N SER A 172 -17.10 36.23 -31.75
CA SER A 172 -16.29 36.57 -32.93
C SER A 172 -14.78 36.38 -32.72
N LEU A 173 -14.20 35.58 -33.64
CA LEU A 173 -12.79 35.45 -34.03
C LEU A 173 -11.89 34.54 -33.16
N ILE A 174 -11.56 33.36 -33.69
CA ILE A 174 -10.22 32.72 -33.72
C ILE A 174 -10.25 31.53 -34.71
N PRO A 175 -9.18 31.31 -35.50
CA PRO A 175 -9.18 30.43 -36.69
C PRO A 175 -9.02 28.93 -36.38
N THR A 176 -9.60 28.12 -37.25
CA THR A 176 -9.49 26.66 -37.34
C THR A 176 -8.08 26.22 -37.74
N PHE A 177 -7.43 25.41 -36.89
CA PHE A 177 -6.25 24.64 -37.25
C PHE A 177 -6.66 23.18 -37.43
N THR A 178 -6.65 22.69 -38.67
CA THR A 178 -6.90 21.29 -39.01
C THR A 178 -5.59 20.50 -38.98
N VAL A 179 -5.44 19.60 -38.00
CA VAL A 179 -4.34 18.62 -37.99
C VAL A 179 -4.86 17.29 -38.52
N LYS A 180 -4.33 16.88 -39.69
CA LYS A 180 -4.52 15.55 -40.27
C LYS A 180 -3.75 14.52 -39.43
N LYS A 181 -4.45 13.48 -38.97
CA LYS A 181 -3.84 12.23 -38.49
C LYS A 181 -3.43 11.40 -39.71
N GLU A 182 -2.14 11.13 -39.87
CA GLU A 182 -1.65 10.07 -40.74
C GLU A 182 -1.03 8.95 -39.89
N HIS A 183 -1.43 7.72 -40.21
CA HIS A 183 -0.92 6.47 -39.66
C HIS A 183 0.46 6.15 -40.25
N LYS A 184 1.44 5.87 -39.40
CA LYS A 184 2.66 5.18 -39.81
C LYS A 184 3.32 4.46 -38.62
N TYR A 185 2.98 3.19 -38.43
CA TYR A 185 3.73 2.24 -37.60
C TYR A 185 3.72 0.87 -38.30
N GLU A 186 4.60 0.73 -39.29
CA GLU A 186 5.17 -0.54 -39.77
C GLU A 186 6.48 -0.12 -40.45
N ASP A 187 7.63 -0.35 -39.80
CA ASP A 187 8.99 -0.40 -40.41
C ASP A 187 10.11 -0.35 -39.33
N LEU A 188 10.05 -1.19 -38.29
CA LEU A 188 11.17 -1.38 -37.35
C LEU A 188 11.43 -2.86 -37.03
N LYS A 189 11.45 -3.72 -38.05
CA LYS A 189 11.86 -5.13 -37.93
C LYS A 189 13.05 -5.56 -38.80
N THR A 190 13.79 -4.64 -39.41
CA THR A 190 14.89 -5.01 -40.32
C THR A 190 16.13 -4.14 -40.13
N ALA A 191 16.74 -4.17 -38.93
CA ALA A 191 18.03 -3.49 -38.69
C ALA A 191 18.89 -4.14 -37.59
N LEU A 192 18.85 -5.47 -37.44
CA LEU A 192 19.74 -6.18 -36.49
C LEU A 192 20.27 -7.51 -37.05
N ALA A 193 20.69 -7.51 -38.32
CA ALA A 193 21.34 -8.66 -38.95
C ALA A 193 22.36 -8.20 -40.01
N SER A 194 23.41 -7.49 -39.59
CA SER A 194 24.60 -7.24 -40.43
C SER A 194 25.74 -6.54 -39.67
N SER A 195 26.39 -7.26 -38.75
CA SER A 195 27.72 -6.86 -38.27
C SER A 195 28.53 -8.06 -37.79
N SER A 196 28.85 -8.95 -38.74
CA SER A 196 29.93 -9.93 -38.57
C SER A 196 30.68 -10.09 -39.88
N SER A 197 32.00 -9.88 -39.81
CA SER A 197 33.07 -10.29 -40.73
C SER A 197 33.85 -9.17 -41.42
N SER A 198 35.15 -9.44 -41.57
CA SER A 198 36.17 -8.77 -42.37
C SER A 198 37.08 -7.77 -41.62
N ALA A 199 38.21 -8.28 -41.12
CA ALA A 199 39.52 -7.99 -41.73
C ALA A 199 40.62 -8.82 -41.04
N ALA A 200 41.06 -9.87 -41.73
CA ALA A 200 42.32 -10.56 -41.49
C ALA A 200 43.28 -10.23 -42.64
N ALA A 201 44.58 -10.34 -42.34
CA ALA A 201 45.77 -10.27 -43.19
C ALA A 201 46.47 -8.90 -43.26
N GLU A 202 47.61 -8.78 -42.57
CA GLU A 202 48.91 -8.93 -43.26
C GLU A 202 50.06 -9.18 -42.27
N THR A 203 50.87 -10.18 -42.62
CA THR A 203 52.07 -10.67 -41.94
C THR A 203 53.33 -10.06 -42.58
N ALA A 204 54.33 -9.64 -41.78
CA ALA A 204 55.74 -9.99 -41.99
C ALA A 204 56.70 -9.37 -40.95
N ALA A 205 57.41 -10.26 -40.25
CA ALA A 205 58.84 -10.25 -39.89
C ALA A 205 59.52 -9.01 -39.22
N ALA A 206 60.03 -9.19 -37.99
CA ALA A 206 61.48 -9.28 -37.73
C ALA A 206 61.80 -9.56 -36.24
N THR A 207 62.74 -10.48 -36.06
CA THR A 207 63.44 -11.01 -34.88
C THR A 207 64.23 -9.97 -34.05
N HIS A 208 64.22 -10.10 -32.70
CA HIS A 208 65.40 -10.39 -31.85
C HIS A 208 65.12 -10.29 -30.33
N GLY A 209 65.62 -11.27 -29.55
CA GLY A 209 66.46 -10.94 -28.38
C GLY A 209 65.90 -11.01 -26.94
N ALA A 210 65.81 -12.24 -26.41
CA ALA A 210 66.45 -12.73 -25.17
C ALA A 210 66.33 -12.01 -23.78
N ARG A 211 65.97 -12.86 -22.78
CA ARG A 211 66.37 -12.88 -21.33
C ARG A 211 65.73 -11.77 -20.45
N ARG A 212 65.06 -12.06 -19.32
CA ARG A 212 65.58 -12.71 -18.09
C ARG A 212 64.45 -13.00 -17.09
N ALA A 213 64.75 -13.86 -16.12
CA ALA A 213 63.86 -14.52 -15.18
C ALA A 213 63.47 -13.71 -13.93
N ALA A 214 62.34 -14.14 -13.34
CA ALA A 214 62.03 -14.37 -11.92
C ALA A 214 62.50 -13.39 -10.82
N ALA A 215 61.53 -12.94 -10.01
CA ALA A 215 61.39 -13.26 -8.56
C ALA A 215 60.88 -12.10 -7.69
N ALA A 216 60.23 -12.50 -6.58
CA ALA A 216 59.90 -11.78 -5.34
C ALA A 216 58.75 -10.74 -5.41
N ALA A 217 57.58 -10.97 -4.79
CA ALA A 217 57.26 -11.21 -3.37
C ALA A 217 57.31 -9.96 -2.47
N ALA A 218 56.12 -9.65 -1.94
CA ALA A 218 55.80 -8.92 -0.72
C ALA A 218 56.08 -7.40 -0.66
N ARG A 219 55.05 -6.64 -0.28
CA ARG A 219 54.88 -6.03 1.07
C ARG A 219 54.09 -4.71 0.99
N VAL A 220 53.45 -4.32 2.12
CA VAL A 220 53.05 -2.95 2.55
C VAL A 220 51.63 -2.52 2.04
N GLN A 221 50.66 -1.98 2.80
CA GLN A 221 50.48 -1.51 4.19
C GLN A 221 48.97 -1.30 4.52
N ASN A 222 48.63 -1.41 5.82
CA ASN A 222 47.74 -0.57 6.65
C ASN A 222 46.74 0.41 5.99
N HIS A 223 45.49 0.42 6.49
CA HIS A 223 45.02 1.42 7.47
C HIS A 223 43.64 1.04 8.03
N GLY A 224 43.49 1.17 9.35
CA GLY A 224 42.22 1.14 10.07
C GLY A 224 41.77 2.53 10.53
N LEU A 225 40.74 2.50 11.38
CA LEU A 225 40.07 3.59 12.14
C LEU A 225 38.93 4.29 11.39
N ALA A 226 37.84 4.75 12.02
CA ALA A 226 37.12 4.48 13.27
C ALA A 226 35.93 5.46 13.21
N SER A 227 34.69 4.99 13.29
CA SER A 227 33.50 5.87 13.30
C SER A 227 33.13 6.19 14.75
N THR A 228 33.23 7.47 15.11
CA THR A 228 32.85 8.00 16.44
C THR A 228 31.43 8.56 16.35
N VAL A 229 30.50 7.93 17.05
CA VAL A 229 29.15 8.43 17.31
C VAL A 229 29.22 9.41 18.49
N ARG A 230 28.71 10.64 18.32
CA ARG A 230 28.58 11.60 19.42
C ARG A 230 27.16 12.12 19.53
N THR A 231 26.56 11.73 20.63
CA THR A 231 25.27 12.07 21.23
C THR A 231 25.13 13.56 21.48
N LEU A 232 23.97 14.14 21.14
CA LEU A 232 23.56 15.47 21.61
C LEU A 232 22.37 15.31 22.56
N ALA A 233 22.61 15.67 23.82
CA ALA A 233 21.60 15.81 24.86
C ALA A 233 20.92 17.18 24.72
N TYR A 234 19.59 17.22 24.79
CA TYR A 234 18.82 18.45 24.83
C TYR A 234 18.22 18.63 26.24
N THR A 235 18.63 19.72 26.89
CA THR A 235 18.18 20.19 28.20
C THR A 235 16.87 20.97 28.08
N ALA A 236 15.87 20.61 28.87
CA ALA A 236 14.58 21.31 29.00
C ALA A 236 14.63 22.41 30.10
N PRO A 237 13.92 23.54 29.94
CA PRO A 237 13.70 24.50 31.01
C PRO A 237 12.34 24.35 31.71
N ALA A 238 12.34 24.69 33.00
CA ALA A 238 11.25 24.66 33.96
C ALA A 238 10.34 25.90 33.91
N ALA A 239 9.05 25.72 34.18
CA ALA A 239 8.07 26.72 34.67
C ALA A 239 6.68 26.05 34.76
N VAL A 240 5.70 26.37 35.61
CA VAL A 240 5.51 27.30 36.73
C VAL A 240 4.21 26.85 37.42
N LEU A 241 4.20 26.87 38.75
CA LEU A 241 3.06 26.62 39.64
C LEU A 241 1.92 27.65 39.43
N LYS A 242 0.66 27.22 39.42
CA LYS A 242 -0.47 28.05 39.85
C LYS A 242 -1.60 27.23 40.49
N GLN A 243 -1.86 27.54 41.75
CA GLN A 243 -2.99 27.08 42.58
C GLN A 243 -4.22 27.99 42.40
N GLY A 244 -5.39 27.41 42.66
CA GLY A 244 -6.70 28.06 42.89
C GLY A 244 -7.81 27.15 42.35
N GLY A 245 -8.77 26.60 43.10
CA GLY A 245 -9.34 26.97 44.39
C GLY A 245 -10.70 27.64 44.18
N ALA A 246 -11.80 26.87 44.20
CA ALA A 246 -13.14 27.30 44.61
C ALA A 246 -14.15 26.14 44.59
N GLU A 247 -14.62 25.77 45.77
CA GLU A 247 -15.88 25.09 46.05
C GLU A 247 -17.08 25.95 45.61
N THR A 248 -18.18 25.30 45.21
CA THR A 248 -19.50 25.53 45.84
C THR A 248 -20.47 24.41 45.46
N ASP A 249 -21.01 23.76 46.49
CA ASP A 249 -22.24 22.96 46.46
C ASP A 249 -23.47 23.85 46.17
N ASN A 250 -24.46 23.31 45.44
CA ASN A 250 -25.86 23.63 45.73
C ASN A 250 -26.82 22.57 45.17
N GLU A 251 -27.57 21.93 46.06
CA GLU A 251 -28.74 21.11 45.77
C GLU A 251 -29.93 21.97 45.28
N LYS A 252 -30.85 21.36 44.53
CA LYS A 252 -32.28 21.14 44.90
C LYS A 252 -33.31 21.37 43.78
N SER A 253 -34.02 20.28 43.49
CA SER A 253 -35.44 20.11 43.12
C SER A 253 -36.09 20.87 41.96
N GLY A 254 -36.59 20.09 40.99
CA GLY A 254 -38.04 19.87 40.79
C GLY A 254 -38.77 20.73 39.76
N GLY A 255 -39.46 20.06 38.83
CA GLY A 255 -40.62 20.63 38.12
C GLY A 255 -40.66 20.35 36.61
N ALA A 256 -41.52 19.40 36.22
CA ALA A 256 -41.81 19.04 34.84
C ALA A 256 -42.46 20.17 34.04
N ALA A 257 -42.02 20.37 32.80
CA ALA A 257 -42.81 20.94 31.71
C ALA A 257 -42.17 20.55 30.38
N ILE A 258 -42.88 19.70 29.62
CA ILE A 258 -42.54 19.32 28.25
C ILE A 258 -42.67 20.58 27.38
N LYS A 259 -41.52 21.11 26.95
CA LYS A 259 -41.41 22.15 25.92
C LYS A 259 -40.75 21.51 24.70
N SER A 260 -41.36 21.74 23.55
CA SER A 260 -40.86 21.45 22.21
C SER A 260 -39.40 21.85 22.05
N GLU A 261 -38.53 20.86 21.81
CA GLU A 261 -37.10 21.03 21.58
C GLU A 261 -36.86 21.68 20.22
N ASP A 262 -36.52 22.97 20.27
CA ASP A 262 -35.65 23.58 19.29
C ASP A 262 -34.35 22.77 19.27
N VAL A 263 -33.93 22.28 18.09
CA VAL A 263 -32.64 21.62 17.88
C VAL A 263 -31.55 22.68 18.04
N GLU A 264 -31.21 22.95 19.30
CA GLU A 264 -30.05 23.71 19.70
C GLU A 264 -28.83 23.00 19.10
N MET A 265 -28.09 23.69 18.22
CA MET A 265 -26.77 23.24 17.75
C MET A 265 -25.85 23.17 18.96
N GLN A 266 -25.94 22.06 19.69
CA GLN A 266 -25.09 21.74 20.81
C GLN A 266 -23.67 21.73 20.27
N ALA A 267 -22.86 22.69 20.71
CA ALA A 267 -21.45 22.74 20.39
C ALA A 267 -20.87 21.33 20.64
N PRO A 268 -20.09 20.77 19.70
CA PRO A 268 -19.56 19.42 19.84
C PRO A 268 -18.93 19.31 21.23
N PRO A 269 -19.29 18.28 22.03
CA PRO A 269 -18.78 18.13 23.38
C PRO A 269 -17.26 18.23 23.30
N ALA A 270 -16.68 19.10 24.13
CA ALA A 270 -15.24 19.33 24.20
C ALA A 270 -14.56 18.03 24.64
N PHE A 271 -14.25 17.18 23.67
CA PHE A 271 -13.70 15.85 23.87
C PHE A 271 -12.18 15.95 23.83
N LEU A 272 -11.58 16.08 25.02
CA LEU A 272 -10.14 15.97 25.19
C LEU A 272 -9.89 15.26 26.52
N GLY A 273 -9.93 13.93 26.50
CA GLY A 273 -9.08 13.20 27.43
C GLY A 273 -7.66 13.81 27.33
N GLN A 274 -7.07 14.17 28.47
CA GLN A 274 -5.69 14.67 28.46
C GLN A 274 -4.80 13.59 27.85
N ARG A 275 -4.08 13.93 26.77
CA ARG A 275 -3.11 13.05 26.13
C ARG A 275 -2.22 12.42 27.23
N PRO A 276 -2.08 11.09 27.27
CA PRO A 276 -1.15 10.43 28.17
C PRO A 276 0.26 11.04 28.03
N GLU A 277 0.81 11.57 29.12
CA GLU A 277 2.09 12.26 29.08
C GLU A 277 3.21 11.32 28.60
N GLY A 278 3.99 11.77 27.61
CA GLY A 278 5.17 11.05 27.13
C GLY A 278 4.92 10.00 26.05
N LEU A 279 3.67 9.79 25.60
CA LEU A 279 3.38 8.89 24.48
C LEU A 279 3.30 9.65 23.14
N GLN A 280 3.92 9.09 22.11
CA GLN A 280 3.83 9.53 20.72
C GLN A 280 2.51 9.04 20.09
N ASP A 281 2.07 9.70 19.03
CA ASP A 281 0.80 9.37 18.37
C ASP A 281 0.87 8.04 17.61
N ALA A 282 2.07 7.70 17.09
CA ALA A 282 2.35 6.42 16.47
C ALA A 282 3.77 5.95 16.80
N ALA A 283 3.98 4.64 16.95
CA ALA A 283 5.30 4.05 17.17
C ALA A 283 5.42 2.63 16.58
N PRO A 284 6.61 2.19 16.15
CA PRO A 284 6.80 0.83 15.61
C PRO A 284 6.73 -0.28 16.68
N LYS A 285 6.61 0.09 17.95
CA LYS A 285 6.51 -0.81 19.11
C LYS A 285 5.56 -0.20 20.13
N LEU A 286 4.90 -1.05 20.91
CA LEU A 286 4.13 -0.67 22.09
C LEU A 286 4.93 0.29 22.98
N GLN A 287 4.34 1.44 23.28
CA GLN A 287 4.99 2.50 24.05
C GLN A 287 4.69 2.38 25.54
N ALA A 288 3.52 1.87 25.91
CA ALA A 288 3.10 1.71 27.29
C ALA A 288 2.99 0.24 27.70
N ALA A 289 3.21 -0.02 28.99
CA ALA A 289 2.88 -1.30 29.60
C ALA A 289 1.35 -1.42 29.69
N GLY A 290 0.75 -1.98 28.63
CA GLY A 290 -0.68 -2.26 28.55
C GLY A 290 -1.01 -3.74 28.76
N LYS A 291 -2.30 -4.02 28.93
CA LYS A 291 -2.87 -5.37 28.83
C LYS A 291 -3.50 -5.50 27.45
N TYR A 292 -3.17 -6.55 26.71
CA TYR A 292 -3.88 -6.87 25.47
C TYR A 292 -5.38 -7.00 25.72
N LEU A 293 -6.17 -6.49 24.79
CA LEU A 293 -7.62 -6.61 24.84
C LEU A 293 -8.00 -8.04 24.45
N TYR A 294 -8.65 -8.76 25.37
CA TYR A 294 -9.27 -10.05 25.07
C TYR A 294 -10.77 -9.89 24.81
N PRO A 295 -11.43 -10.82 24.08
CA PRO A 295 -12.87 -10.76 23.83
C PRO A 295 -13.72 -10.65 25.10
N GLU A 296 -13.26 -11.24 26.21
CA GLU A 296 -13.92 -11.19 27.51
C GLU A 296 -13.83 -9.82 28.20
N ASP A 297 -12.86 -9.00 27.81
CA ASP A 297 -12.64 -7.66 28.35
C ASP A 297 -13.51 -6.58 27.65
N ILE A 298 -14.24 -6.94 26.58
CA ILE A 298 -15.07 -6.00 25.82
C ILE A 298 -16.35 -5.67 26.62
N ASN A 299 -16.31 -4.54 27.33
CA ASN A 299 -17.41 -3.99 28.12
C ASN A 299 -17.45 -2.45 28.07
N GLU A 300 -18.51 -1.85 28.61
CA GLU A 300 -18.68 -0.38 28.63
C GLU A 300 -17.58 0.36 29.42
N ALA A 301 -16.83 -0.31 30.29
CA ALA A 301 -15.72 0.31 31.03
C ALA A 301 -14.50 0.61 30.15
N LEU A 302 -14.52 0.20 28.87
CA LEU A 302 -13.54 0.62 27.88
C LEU A 302 -13.75 2.06 27.40
N VAL A 303 -14.96 2.61 27.51
CA VAL A 303 -15.26 3.97 27.05
C VAL A 303 -14.45 5.01 27.85
N GLY A 304 -13.80 5.92 27.14
CA GLY A 304 -12.88 6.92 27.67
C GLY A 304 -11.48 6.40 28.03
N ARG A 305 -11.21 5.10 27.82
CA ARG A 305 -9.85 4.55 28.02
C ARG A 305 -9.00 4.79 26.79
N HIS A 306 -7.72 5.01 27.05
CA HIS A 306 -6.69 5.06 26.02
C HIS A 306 -6.16 3.66 25.73
N ALA A 307 -5.91 3.39 24.46
CA ALA A 307 -5.35 2.13 23.98
C ALA A 307 -4.33 2.39 22.87
N GLU A 308 -3.46 1.42 22.63
CA GLU A 308 -2.62 1.36 21.43
C GLU A 308 -3.22 0.34 20.46
N LEU A 309 -3.48 0.75 19.22
CA LEU A 309 -4.02 -0.08 18.13
C LEU A 309 -2.91 -0.38 17.13
N PHE A 310 -2.67 -1.64 16.82
CA PHE A 310 -1.72 -2.06 15.81
C PHE A 310 -2.38 -2.13 14.43
N TRP A 311 -1.73 -1.51 13.44
CA TRP A 311 -2.14 -1.61 12.05
C TRP A 311 -1.13 -2.46 11.26
N PRO A 312 -1.58 -3.55 10.60
CA PRO A 312 -0.67 -4.50 9.96
C PRO A 312 0.00 -3.95 8.70
N ASP A 313 -0.68 -3.06 7.96
CA ASP A 313 -0.20 -2.55 6.66
C ASP A 313 1.09 -1.74 6.77
N ASP A 314 1.23 -0.97 7.85
CA ASP A 314 2.41 -0.14 8.11
C ASP A 314 3.26 -0.63 9.29
N SER A 315 2.78 -1.67 10.00
CA SER A 315 3.42 -2.21 11.20
C SER A 315 3.62 -1.18 12.32
N MET A 316 2.67 -0.27 12.50
CA MET A 316 2.70 0.78 13.53
C MET A 316 1.61 0.60 14.58
N TRP A 317 1.91 1.06 15.80
CA TRP A 317 0.98 1.17 16.92
C TRP A 317 0.52 2.61 17.06
N TYR A 318 -0.78 2.84 17.00
CA TYR A 318 -1.43 4.15 17.07
C TYR A 318 -2.10 4.36 18.43
N LEU A 319 -1.90 5.55 19.01
CA LEU A 319 -2.58 5.94 20.24
C LEU A 319 -4.02 6.36 19.92
N ILE A 320 -4.98 5.69 20.53
CA ILE A 320 -6.42 5.91 20.33
C ILE A 320 -7.15 6.08 21.67
N GLU A 321 -8.30 6.73 21.63
CA GLU A 321 -9.28 6.77 22.72
C GLU A 321 -10.57 6.08 22.28
N ILE A 322 -11.09 5.18 23.10
CA ILE A 322 -12.34 4.47 22.82
C ILE A 322 -13.50 5.38 23.22
N GLN A 323 -14.26 5.87 22.25
CA GLN A 323 -15.34 6.84 22.46
C GLN A 323 -16.66 6.18 22.83
N HIS A 324 -16.95 5.03 22.20
CA HIS A 324 -18.21 4.33 22.39
C HIS A 324 -18.02 2.84 22.08
N VAL A 325 -18.74 1.97 22.79
CA VAL A 325 -18.74 0.52 22.55
C VAL A 325 -20.18 0.02 22.50
N ASN A 326 -20.56 -0.60 21.39
CA ASN A 326 -21.82 -1.31 21.26
C ASN A 326 -21.63 -2.77 21.70
N MET A 327 -22.30 -3.16 22.77
CA MET A 327 -22.13 -4.48 23.38
C MET A 327 -22.75 -5.64 22.57
N ASP A 328 -23.75 -5.34 21.75
CA ASP A 328 -24.47 -6.34 20.95
C ASP A 328 -23.69 -6.68 19.68
N THR A 329 -23.19 -5.66 18.99
CA THR A 329 -22.45 -5.84 17.73
C THR A 329 -20.94 -5.95 17.93
N LYS A 330 -20.43 -5.63 19.13
CA LYS A 330 -18.99 -5.48 19.42
C LYS A 330 -18.28 -4.41 18.59
N MET A 331 -19.03 -3.57 17.89
CA MET A 331 -18.50 -2.41 17.20
C MET A 331 -18.19 -1.30 18.19
N SER A 332 -17.05 -0.64 18.00
CA SER A 332 -16.65 0.53 18.78
C SER A 332 -16.36 1.71 17.87
N ARG A 333 -16.63 2.91 18.39
CA ARG A 333 -16.14 4.15 17.79
C ARG A 333 -14.88 4.54 18.52
N ILE A 334 -13.79 4.70 17.79
CA ILE A 334 -12.50 5.13 18.32
C ILE A 334 -12.14 6.52 17.76
N MET A 335 -11.26 7.21 18.47
CA MET A 335 -10.68 8.47 18.05
C MET A 335 -9.16 8.39 18.10
N TYR A 336 -8.51 8.69 16.98
CA TYR A 336 -7.06 8.86 16.93
C TYR A 336 -6.65 10.18 17.62
N MET A 337 -5.41 10.28 18.08
CA MET A 337 -4.88 11.55 18.62
C MET A 337 -4.86 12.69 17.59
N THR A 338 -4.93 12.37 16.29
CA THR A 338 -5.10 13.34 15.20
C THR A 338 -6.49 14.00 15.20
N GLY A 339 -7.45 13.41 15.92
CA GLY A 339 -8.86 13.83 15.94
C GLY A 339 -9.75 13.09 14.93
N GLU A 340 -9.18 12.17 14.15
CA GLU A 340 -9.94 11.35 13.21
C GLU A 340 -10.74 10.28 13.97
N LEU A 341 -11.95 10.02 13.49
CA LEU A 341 -12.88 9.04 14.08
C LEU A 341 -13.04 7.86 13.15
N GLU A 342 -13.04 6.66 13.71
CA GLU A 342 -13.22 5.41 12.97
C GLU A 342 -14.11 4.45 13.75
N GLU A 343 -14.77 3.55 13.04
CA GLU A 343 -15.56 2.46 13.61
C GLU A 343 -14.84 1.13 13.39
N LEU A 344 -14.63 0.37 14.46
CA LEU A 344 -13.87 -0.88 14.44
C LEU A 344 -14.65 -2.01 15.13
N ASP A 345 -14.52 -3.23 14.62
CA ASP A 345 -15.00 -4.44 15.29
C ASP A 345 -14.00 -4.88 16.38
N LEU A 346 -14.33 -4.65 17.64
CA LEU A 346 -13.44 -5.02 18.75
C LEU A 346 -13.25 -6.54 18.88
N ALA A 347 -14.19 -7.37 18.39
CA ALA A 347 -14.07 -8.80 18.49
C ALA A 347 -12.99 -9.35 17.55
N GLU A 348 -12.86 -8.78 16.35
CA GLU A 348 -11.77 -9.10 15.41
C GLU A 348 -10.43 -8.60 15.94
N ILE A 349 -10.37 -7.33 16.34
CA ILE A 349 -9.13 -6.71 16.85
C ILE A 349 -8.61 -7.42 18.11
N ALA A 350 -9.51 -7.85 19.02
CA ALA A 350 -9.14 -8.61 20.21
C ALA A 350 -8.66 -10.03 19.87
N ARG A 351 -9.26 -10.68 18.86
CA ARG A 351 -8.87 -12.02 18.40
C ARG A 351 -7.44 -12.01 17.84
N ASP A 352 -7.10 -10.96 17.11
CA ASP A 352 -5.78 -10.80 16.48
C ASP A 352 -4.73 -10.22 17.41
N MET A 353 -5.10 -9.87 18.65
CA MET A 353 -4.23 -9.23 19.65
C MET A 353 -3.64 -7.90 19.16
N HIS A 354 -4.38 -7.19 18.31
CA HIS A 354 -3.98 -5.92 17.69
C HIS A 354 -4.37 -4.69 18.54
N MET A 355 -4.83 -4.87 19.77
CA MET A 355 -5.09 -3.74 20.68
C MET A 355 -4.55 -4.01 22.07
N SER A 356 -3.89 -3.01 22.65
CA SER A 356 -3.36 -3.01 24.00
C SER A 356 -3.94 -1.85 24.81
N ILE A 357 -4.69 -2.16 25.86
CA ILE A 357 -5.30 -1.16 26.73
C ILE A 357 -4.24 -0.61 27.67
N ILE A 358 -4.05 0.71 27.66
CA ILE A 358 -3.10 1.39 28.53
C ILE A 358 -3.67 1.38 29.96
N ASN A 359 -2.88 0.84 30.88
CA ASN A 359 -3.22 0.92 32.30
C ASN A 359 -2.89 2.33 32.80
N SER A 360 -3.83 3.26 32.66
CA SER A 360 -3.76 4.58 33.30
C SER A 360 -3.98 4.50 34.81
N GLN A 361 -3.24 3.63 35.50
CA GLN A 361 -3.17 3.57 36.95
C GLN A 361 -2.09 4.54 37.44
N ALA A 362 -2.40 5.84 37.46
CA ALA A 362 -1.65 6.83 38.24
C ALA A 362 -2.45 8.12 38.47
N LYS A 363 -3.74 8.04 38.83
CA LYS A 363 -4.33 9.10 39.65
C LYS A 363 -4.20 8.65 41.10
N GLY A 364 -3.10 9.04 41.74
CA GLY A 364 -3.02 9.05 43.20
C GLY A 364 -4.14 9.92 43.72
N VAL A 365 -5.10 9.28 44.40
CA VAL A 365 -6.09 9.92 45.26
C VAL A 365 -5.42 10.40 46.53
#